data_AF-A0A930MXX1-F1
#
_entry.id   AF-A0A930MXX1-F1
#
_cell.length_a   1.000
_cell.length_b   1.000
_cell.length_c   1.000
_cell.angle_alpha   90.00
_cell.angle_beta   90.00
_cell.angle_gamma   90.00
#
_symmetry.space_group_name_H-M   'P 1'
#
loop_
_entity.id
_entity.type
_entity.pdbx_description
1 polymer ?
#
loop_
_entity_poly.entity_id
_entity_poly.type
_entity_poly.pdbx_seq_one_letter_code
_entity_poly.pdbx_strand_id
1 'polypeptide(L)'
;MPEENDNIIPFREDMTYDLARDTLRIERRHLHCVQVVLQSDSPGEKERPQAKSAFIGGAVIELDLRPEGNKAILRTAQGEKRISIASSAPEPNRTLIGKKRNIIEIGEILRNQLAGKEALRTFLRSPPQERDSLVVSYLDSIVHRLAQEAHLLPPEASVTEEMKMLQQREDFVYGKDYTGLYDPVIYAPQKEEERDVEAHEAKEMRPSAREQRRNNMQSEWFVSSNAIDPAAGLMIYQAQRRKDADVADYSGNREEAGAWFKDKDKA
;
A
#
# COMPACT_ATOMS: atom_id res chain seq x y z
N MET A 1 35.22 3.11 20.16
CA MET A 1 34.18 3.17 19.12
C MET A 1 32.86 2.71 19.72
N PRO A 2 32.04 3.59 20.32
CA PRO A 2 30.69 3.24 20.73
C PRO A 2 29.68 4.32 20.27
N GLU A 3 29.31 4.40 18.98
CA GLU A 3 28.37 5.44 18.51
C GLU A 3 27.33 4.98 17.46
N GLU A 4 27.29 3.71 17.05
CA GLU A 4 26.30 3.27 16.04
C GLU A 4 24.92 2.94 16.63
N ASN A 5 24.83 2.52 17.90
CA ASN A 5 23.56 2.10 18.51
C ASN A 5 22.73 3.24 19.10
N ASP A 6 23.30 4.43 19.34
CA ASP A 6 22.58 5.55 19.96
C ASP A 6 21.56 6.21 18.99
N ASN A 7 21.67 5.88 17.70
CA ASN A 7 20.78 6.40 16.66
C ASN A 7 19.53 5.54 16.41
N ILE A 8 19.41 4.36 17.06
CA ILE A 8 18.27 3.46 16.83
C ILE A 8 17.31 3.52 18.02
N ILE A 9 16.09 3.94 17.74
CA ILE A 9 15.00 3.98 18.70
C ILE A 9 14.13 2.73 18.56
N PRO A 10 14.07 1.83 19.56
CA PRO A 10 13.12 0.73 19.55
C PRO A 10 11.69 1.20 19.90
N PHE A 11 10.70 0.64 19.21
CA PHE A 11 9.26 0.80 19.48
C PHE A 11 8.67 -0.49 20.02
N ARG A 12 9.00 -1.59 19.36
CA ARG A 12 8.62 -2.97 19.67
C ARG A 12 9.76 -3.88 19.22
N GLU A 13 9.66 -5.17 19.54
CA GLU A 13 10.62 -6.18 19.09
C GLU A 13 10.83 -6.16 17.56
N ASP A 14 9.76 -5.89 16.81
CA ASP A 14 9.71 -5.91 15.36
C ASP A 14 9.77 -4.52 14.71
N MET A 15 9.94 -3.45 15.48
CA MET A 15 9.81 -2.08 14.97
C MET A 15 10.84 -1.14 15.61
N THR A 16 11.64 -0.52 14.75
CA THR A 16 12.71 0.40 15.13
C THR A 16 12.72 1.64 14.24
N TYR A 17 13.33 2.72 14.70
CA TYR A 17 13.47 3.95 13.93
C TYR A 17 14.93 4.42 13.99
N ASP A 18 15.54 4.58 12.81
CA ASP A 18 16.89 5.07 12.62
C ASP A 18 16.85 6.61 12.53
N LEU A 19 17.39 7.28 13.54
CA LEU A 19 17.48 8.74 13.66
C LEU A 19 18.38 9.34 12.57
N ALA A 20 19.47 8.66 12.22
CA ALA A 20 20.43 9.17 11.24
C ALA A 20 19.86 9.11 9.82
N ARG A 21 19.08 8.07 9.53
CA ARG A 21 18.43 7.89 8.21
C ARG A 21 16.99 8.37 8.15
N ASP A 22 16.44 8.89 9.25
CA ASP A 22 15.03 9.29 9.36
C ASP A 22 14.08 8.21 8.81
N THR A 23 14.37 6.96 9.16
CA THR A 23 13.76 5.77 8.53
C THR A 23 13.15 4.87 9.60
N LEU A 24 11.86 4.60 9.47
CA LEU A 24 11.16 3.61 10.27
C LEU A 24 11.34 2.23 9.65
N ARG A 25 11.80 1.26 10.42
CA ARG A 25 12.05 -0.11 10.00
C ARG A 25 11.10 -1.06 10.73
N ILE A 26 10.37 -1.87 9.98
CA ILE A 26 9.41 -2.85 10.48
C ILE A 26 9.80 -4.23 9.94
N GLU A 27 10.10 -5.16 10.84
CA GLU A 27 10.32 -6.56 10.51
C GLU A 27 8.99 -7.31 10.50
N ARG A 28 8.65 -7.94 9.39
CA ARG A 28 7.45 -8.76 9.26
C ARG A 28 7.84 -10.21 9.08
N ARG A 29 7.50 -11.03 10.07
CA ARG A 29 7.66 -12.47 10.01
C ARG A 29 6.42 -13.11 9.40
N HIS A 30 6.61 -14.05 8.47
CA HIS A 30 5.48 -14.75 7.84
C HIS A 30 5.02 -15.91 8.71
N LEU A 31 3.71 -16.03 8.89
CA LEU A 31 3.10 -17.15 9.60
C LEU A 31 2.75 -18.25 8.61
N HIS A 32 3.46 -19.37 8.68
CA HIS A 32 3.28 -20.50 7.77
C HIS A 32 2.64 -21.70 8.48
N CYS A 33 1.78 -22.45 7.79
CA CYS A 33 1.30 -23.75 8.23
C CYS A 33 2.40 -24.79 8.02
N VAL A 34 3.09 -25.18 9.08
CA VAL A 34 4.24 -26.10 9.00
C VAL A 34 3.85 -27.56 9.22
N GLN A 35 2.67 -27.81 9.75
CA GLN A 35 2.21 -29.15 10.07
C GLN A 35 0.68 -29.18 10.08
N VAL A 36 0.11 -30.31 9.67
CA VAL A 36 -1.32 -30.59 9.82
C VAL A 36 -1.47 -31.75 10.79
N VAL A 37 -2.27 -31.58 11.85
CA VAL A 37 -2.55 -32.63 12.84
C VAL A 37 -4.02 -32.99 12.84
N LEU A 38 -4.34 -34.23 13.21
CA LEU A 38 -5.71 -34.62 13.56
C LEU A 38 -5.91 -34.36 15.05
N GLN A 39 -6.90 -33.52 15.39
CA GLN A 39 -7.26 -33.22 16.77
C GLN A 39 -8.78 -33.12 16.92
N SER A 40 -9.27 -33.48 18.11
CA SER A 40 -10.65 -33.27 18.55
C SER A 40 -10.69 -32.10 19.53
N ASP A 41 -11.64 -31.17 19.37
CA ASP A 41 -11.79 -30.03 20.28
C ASP A 41 -12.41 -30.44 21.62
N SER A 42 -13.05 -31.62 21.69
CA SER A 42 -13.61 -32.19 22.91
C SER A 42 -13.59 -33.72 22.93
N PRO A 43 -13.57 -34.35 24.11
CA PRO A 43 -13.63 -35.81 24.24
C PRO A 43 -14.88 -36.38 23.57
N GLY A 44 -14.70 -37.35 22.67
CA GLY A 44 -15.81 -38.01 21.96
C GLY A 44 -16.20 -37.34 20.63
N GLU A 45 -15.58 -36.22 20.26
CA GLU A 45 -15.77 -35.62 18.94
C GLU A 45 -14.88 -36.28 17.87
N LYS A 46 -15.34 -36.20 16.61
CA LYS A 46 -14.57 -36.66 15.46
C LYS A 46 -13.35 -35.75 15.26
N GLU A 47 -12.18 -36.35 15.15
CA GLU A 47 -10.95 -35.63 14.82
C GLU A 47 -11.07 -34.88 13.49
N ARG A 48 -10.51 -33.67 13.46
CA ARG A 48 -10.47 -32.81 12.28
C ARG A 48 -9.05 -32.34 12.01
N PRO A 49 -8.68 -32.10 10.74
CA PRO A 49 -7.42 -31.47 10.42
C PRO A 49 -7.32 -30.08 11.05
N GLN A 50 -6.24 -29.84 11.78
CA GLN A 50 -5.89 -28.54 12.34
C GLN A 50 -4.47 -28.17 11.88
N ALA A 51 -4.30 -26.91 11.49
CA ALA A 51 -3.01 -26.35 11.14
C ALA A 51 -2.21 -26.05 12.42
N LYS A 52 -0.96 -26.48 12.46
CA LYS A 52 0.05 -25.90 13.34
C LYS A 52 0.92 -24.97 12.53
N SER A 53 1.13 -23.78 13.06
CA SER A 53 1.83 -22.71 12.36
C SER A 53 3.09 -22.27 13.09
N ALA A 54 4.04 -21.74 12.34
CA ALA A 54 5.27 -21.16 12.87
C ALA A 54 5.66 -19.90 12.08
N PHE A 55 6.37 -18.99 12.74
CA PHE A 55 6.93 -17.80 12.10
C PHE A 55 8.26 -18.13 11.42
N ILE A 56 8.28 -18.21 10.09
CA ILE A 56 9.46 -18.58 9.30
C ILE A 56 9.67 -17.54 8.20
N GLY A 57 10.90 -17.05 8.08
CA GLY A 57 11.23 -16.02 7.12
C GLY A 57 10.42 -14.74 7.31
N GLY A 58 10.48 -13.89 6.31
CA GLY A 58 9.78 -12.62 6.37
C GLY A 58 10.29 -11.58 5.38
N ALA A 59 9.86 -10.35 5.61
CA ALA A 59 10.32 -9.18 4.89
C ALA A 59 10.51 -8.02 5.86
N VAL A 60 11.44 -7.14 5.53
CA VAL A 60 11.55 -5.85 6.21
C VAL A 60 10.95 -4.78 5.32
N ILE A 61 10.14 -3.92 5.95
CA ILE A 61 9.58 -2.72 5.36
C ILE A 61 10.28 -1.52 5.96
N GLU A 62 10.82 -0.65 5.12
CA GLU A 62 11.39 0.62 5.53
C GLU A 62 10.52 1.77 5.03
N LEU A 63 10.17 2.70 5.91
CA LEU A 63 9.51 3.95 5.59
C LEU A 63 10.52 5.09 5.78
N ASP A 64 11.12 5.54 4.68
CA ASP A 64 12.07 6.65 4.64
C ASP A 64 11.34 7.99 4.59
N LEU A 65 11.54 8.79 5.63
CA LEU A 65 10.94 10.09 5.80
C LEU A 65 11.85 11.22 5.30
N ARG A 66 13.05 11.00 4.78
CA ARG A 66 13.93 12.07 4.28
C ARG A 66 13.39 12.92 3.12
N PRO A 67 12.61 12.40 2.15
CA PRO A 67 12.17 13.20 0.99
C PRO A 67 11.49 14.52 1.37
N GLU A 68 11.62 15.56 0.56
CA GLU A 68 11.04 16.86 0.91
C GLU A 68 9.50 16.91 0.90
N GLY A 69 8.97 17.90 1.60
CA GLY A 69 7.54 18.15 1.69
C GLY A 69 6.77 16.98 2.31
N ASN A 70 5.63 16.63 1.71
CA ASN A 70 4.73 15.60 2.22
C ASN A 70 5.03 14.19 1.68
N LYS A 71 6.21 13.93 1.14
CA LYS A 71 6.55 12.65 0.50
C LYS A 71 7.34 11.72 1.43
N ALA A 72 7.18 10.42 1.23
CA ALA A 72 7.99 9.39 1.86
C ALA A 72 8.22 8.23 0.88
N ILE A 73 9.20 7.38 1.14
CA ILE A 73 9.50 6.20 0.33
C ILE A 73 9.29 4.96 1.19
N LEU A 74 8.43 4.05 0.72
CA LEU A 74 8.36 2.68 1.22
C LEU A 74 9.37 1.83 0.46
N ARG A 75 10.21 1.07 1.17
CA ARG A 75 11.17 0.14 0.58
C ARG A 75 11.01 -1.25 1.18
N THR A 76 11.20 -2.25 0.35
CA THR A 76 11.32 -3.66 0.72
C THR A 76 12.41 -4.29 -0.15
N ALA A 77 12.67 -5.59 0.02
CA ALA A 77 13.53 -6.32 -0.91
C ALA A 77 12.99 -6.37 -2.36
N GLN A 78 11.68 -6.18 -2.57
CA GLN A 78 11.06 -6.23 -3.91
C GLN A 78 11.12 -4.89 -4.66
N GLY A 79 11.46 -3.80 -3.98
CA GLY A 79 11.62 -2.48 -4.60
C GLY A 79 11.17 -1.33 -3.70
N GLU A 80 10.88 -0.19 -4.33
CA GLU A 80 10.49 1.02 -3.62
C GLU A 80 9.26 1.71 -4.23
N LYS A 81 8.48 2.38 -3.37
CA LYS A 81 7.30 3.15 -3.75
C LYS A 81 7.25 4.48 -3.03
N ARG A 82 7.12 5.57 -3.80
CA ARG A 82 6.81 6.89 -3.25
C ARG A 82 5.35 6.95 -2.79
N ILE A 83 5.16 7.37 -1.55
CA ILE A 83 3.85 7.64 -0.93
C ILE A 83 3.78 9.08 -0.43
N SER A 84 2.62 9.50 0.07
CA SER A 84 2.46 10.81 0.70
C SER A 84 2.03 10.68 2.15
N ILE A 85 2.40 11.64 2.99
CA ILE A 85 2.00 11.75 4.39
C ILE A 85 1.36 13.13 4.55
N ALA A 86 0.03 13.16 4.63
CA ALA A 86 -0.75 14.39 4.67
C ALA A 86 -1.28 14.66 6.08
N SER A 87 -1.52 15.93 6.38
CA SER A 87 -2.22 16.32 7.60
C SER A 87 -3.69 15.90 7.54
N SER A 88 -4.22 15.38 8.65
CA SER A 88 -5.67 15.15 8.78
C SER A 88 -6.42 16.48 8.86
N ALA A 89 -7.66 16.54 8.39
CA ALA A 89 -8.51 17.73 8.54
C ALA A 89 -8.76 18.06 10.03
N PRO A 90 -8.78 19.36 10.42
CA PRO A 90 -9.06 19.77 11.79
C PRO A 90 -10.58 19.78 12.04
N GLU A 91 -11.14 18.60 12.36
CA GLU A 91 -12.57 18.42 12.66
C GLU A 91 -12.79 17.84 14.08
N PRO A 92 -13.95 18.08 14.71
CA PRO A 92 -14.33 17.35 15.91
C PRO A 92 -14.43 15.84 15.56
N ASN A 93 -13.62 15.01 16.23
CA ASN A 93 -13.31 13.60 15.88
C ASN A 93 -12.27 13.42 14.75
N ARG A 94 -11.29 14.33 14.66
CA ARG A 94 -10.16 14.19 13.72
C ARG A 94 -9.48 12.82 13.82
N THR A 95 -9.10 12.29 12.66
CA THR A 95 -8.33 11.06 12.55
C THR A 95 -6.89 11.31 13.02
N LEU A 96 -6.49 10.69 14.13
CA LEU A 96 -5.11 10.78 14.63
C LEU A 96 -4.13 10.11 13.66
N ILE A 97 -4.50 8.95 13.15
CA ILE A 97 -3.75 8.22 12.15
C ILE A 97 -4.71 7.46 11.24
N GLY A 98 -4.52 7.57 9.93
CA GLY A 98 -5.41 7.00 8.93
C GLY A 98 -4.71 6.70 7.62
N LYS A 99 -5.43 6.01 6.74
CA LYS A 99 -4.98 5.69 5.38
C LYS A 99 -6.04 6.12 4.38
N LYS A 100 -5.62 6.87 3.37
CA LYS A 100 -6.45 7.22 2.20
C LYS A 100 -5.69 6.93 0.92
N ARG A 101 -6.09 5.89 0.19
CA ARG A 101 -5.36 5.39 -1.00
C ARG A 101 -3.88 5.16 -0.63
N ASN A 102 -2.96 5.87 -1.28
CA ASN A 102 -1.50 5.83 -1.06
C ASN A 102 -1.00 6.94 -0.13
N ILE A 103 -1.87 7.44 0.74
CA ILE A 103 -1.59 8.55 1.66
C ILE A 103 -1.77 8.05 3.09
N ILE A 104 -0.76 8.30 3.92
CA ILE A 104 -0.89 8.20 5.37
C ILE A 104 -1.39 9.55 5.87
N GLU A 105 -2.54 9.57 6.53
CA GLU A 105 -3.09 10.76 7.15
C GLU A 105 -2.64 10.78 8.61
N ILE A 106 -1.99 11.87 9.01
CA ILE A 106 -1.47 12.05 10.37
C ILE A 106 -2.09 13.34 10.93
N GLY A 107 -2.81 13.20 12.04
CA GLY A 107 -3.31 14.32 12.82
C GLY A 107 -2.36 14.72 13.95
N GLU A 108 -2.92 15.42 14.93
CA GLU A 108 -2.20 15.81 16.14
C GLU A 108 -2.07 14.63 17.10
N ILE A 109 -1.17 13.70 16.76
CA ILE A 109 -0.85 12.50 17.53
C ILE A 109 -0.08 12.80 18.83
N LEU A 110 0.46 14.02 18.96
CA LEU A 110 1.14 14.53 20.14
C LEU A 110 0.47 15.81 20.64
N ARG A 111 0.75 16.18 21.89
CA ARG A 111 0.27 17.43 22.52
C ARG A 111 1.07 18.67 22.07
N ASN A 112 1.39 18.76 20.78
CA ASN A 112 2.21 19.84 20.20
C ASN A 112 1.58 20.50 18.97
N GLN A 113 0.31 20.19 18.67
CA GLN A 113 -0.46 20.74 17.55
C GLN A 113 0.14 20.50 16.16
N LEU A 114 1.18 19.68 16.03
CA LEU A 114 1.73 19.30 14.73
C LEU A 114 0.80 18.29 14.06
N ALA A 115 0.69 18.37 12.73
CA ALA A 115 0.01 17.37 11.90
C ALA A 115 0.87 16.97 10.70
N GLY A 116 0.47 15.90 10.01
CA GLY A 116 1.15 15.42 8.81
C GLY A 116 2.52 14.81 9.12
N LYS A 117 3.43 14.93 8.16
CA LYS A 117 4.74 14.28 8.24
C LYS A 117 5.61 14.74 9.42
N GLU A 118 5.57 16.03 9.75
CA GLU A 118 6.34 16.57 10.86
C GLU A 118 5.83 16.06 12.21
N ALA A 119 4.52 15.85 12.35
CA ALA A 119 3.96 15.19 13.53
C ALA A 119 4.43 13.74 13.65
N LEU A 120 4.43 12.99 12.54
CA LEU A 120 4.93 11.62 12.52
C LEU A 120 6.43 11.56 12.90
N ARG A 121 7.27 12.41 12.31
CA ARG A 121 8.69 12.50 12.65
C ARG A 121 8.90 12.81 14.13
N THR A 122 8.15 13.75 14.67
CA THR A 122 8.25 14.14 16.08
C THR A 122 7.81 13.00 17.00
N PHE A 123 6.74 12.29 16.65
CA PHE A 123 6.29 11.10 17.36
C PHE A 123 7.30 9.95 17.31
N LEU A 124 7.97 9.74 16.18
CA LEU A 124 8.98 8.70 16.06
C LEU A 124 10.26 9.02 16.87
N ARG A 125 10.46 10.29 17.22
CA ARG A 125 11.59 10.77 18.04
C ARG A 125 11.22 10.97 19.50
N SER A 126 9.93 10.95 19.84
CA SER A 126 9.47 11.21 21.21
C SER A 126 9.89 10.07 22.13
N PRO A 127 10.08 10.30 23.44
CA PRO A 127 10.44 9.24 24.37
C PRO A 127 9.28 8.22 24.54
N PRO A 128 9.54 6.96 24.92
CA PRO A 128 8.53 5.91 24.98
C PRO A 128 7.26 6.25 25.79
N GLN A 129 7.37 7.09 26.81
CA GLN A 129 6.25 7.52 27.66
C GLN A 129 5.23 8.42 26.94
N GLU A 130 5.65 9.08 25.85
CA GLU A 130 4.79 9.94 25.04
C GLU A 130 4.18 9.21 23.84
N ARG A 131 4.54 7.93 23.64
CA ARG A 131 4.09 7.14 22.49
C ARG A 131 2.83 6.36 22.84
N ASP A 132 1.76 6.66 22.11
CA ASP A 132 0.54 5.87 22.17
C ASP A 132 0.73 4.54 21.41
N SER A 133 0.54 3.42 22.09
CA SER A 133 0.69 2.06 21.52
C SER A 133 -0.33 1.75 20.43
N LEU A 134 -1.51 2.38 20.48
CA LEU A 134 -2.51 2.27 19.41
C LEU A 134 -2.01 2.97 18.15
N VAL A 135 -1.42 4.16 18.28
CA VAL A 135 -0.84 4.89 17.14
C VAL A 135 0.27 4.09 16.48
N VAL A 136 1.16 3.47 17.28
CA VAL A 136 2.20 2.55 16.77
C VAL A 136 1.58 1.39 15.99
N SER A 137 0.56 0.74 16.55
CA SER A 137 -0.10 -0.43 15.93
C SER A 137 -0.85 -0.07 14.64
N TYR A 138 -1.50 1.09 14.60
CA TYR A 138 -2.14 1.59 13.38
C TYR A 138 -1.12 1.98 12.31
N LEU A 139 -0.02 2.63 12.69
CA LEU A 139 1.06 2.98 11.76
C LEU A 139 1.64 1.74 11.10
N ASP A 140 1.95 0.74 11.91
CA ASP A 140 2.44 -0.57 11.46
C ASP A 140 1.46 -1.24 10.47
N SER A 141 0.18 -1.28 10.83
CA SER A 141 -0.88 -1.84 9.96
C SER A 141 -1.02 -1.09 8.63
N ILE A 142 -0.93 0.24 8.66
CA ILE A 142 -1.07 1.09 7.47
C ILE A 142 0.14 0.94 6.55
N VAL A 143 1.35 0.97 7.11
CA VAL A 143 2.60 0.79 6.35
C VAL A 143 2.61 -0.56 5.66
N HIS A 144 2.24 -1.62 6.39
CA HIS A 144 2.13 -2.96 5.84
C HIS A 144 1.10 -3.03 4.69
N ARG A 145 -0.12 -2.51 4.90
CA ARG A 145 -1.16 -2.49 3.87
C ARG A 145 -0.71 -1.71 2.61
N LEU A 146 -0.03 -0.58 2.79
CA LEU A 146 0.50 0.20 1.66
C LEU A 146 1.57 -0.58 0.89
N ALA A 147 2.45 -1.32 1.58
CA ALA A 147 3.44 -2.16 0.93
C ALA A 147 2.80 -3.32 0.14
N GLN A 148 1.78 -3.97 0.69
CA GLN A 148 0.99 -4.99 -0.01
C GLN A 148 0.29 -4.43 -1.25
N GLU A 149 -0.44 -3.31 -1.12
CA GLU A 149 -1.15 -2.66 -2.24
C GLU A 149 -0.20 -2.14 -3.33
N ALA A 150 1.06 -1.84 -2.96
CA ALA A 150 2.10 -1.45 -3.89
C ALA A 150 2.83 -2.64 -4.54
N HIS A 151 2.45 -3.88 -4.22
CA HIS A 151 3.13 -5.11 -4.65
C HIS A 151 4.62 -5.13 -4.27
N LEU A 152 4.95 -4.59 -3.09
CA LEU A 152 6.29 -4.61 -2.52
C LEU A 152 6.50 -5.79 -1.55
N LEU A 153 5.45 -6.54 -1.26
CA LEU A 153 5.49 -7.72 -0.42
C LEU A 153 4.91 -8.90 -1.20
N PRO A 154 5.42 -10.13 -0.97
CA PRO A 154 4.75 -11.31 -1.48
C PRO A 154 3.32 -11.36 -0.90
N PRO A 155 2.35 -11.93 -1.65
CA PRO A 155 1.02 -12.19 -1.10
C PRO A 155 1.15 -13.04 0.17
N GLU A 156 0.47 -12.64 1.23
CA GLU A 156 0.41 -13.46 2.44
C GLU A 156 -0.40 -14.72 2.13
N ALA A 157 0.24 -15.88 2.31
CA ALA A 157 -0.43 -17.14 2.14
C ALA A 157 -1.41 -17.35 3.30
N SER A 158 -2.64 -17.75 2.98
CA SER A 158 -3.61 -18.12 4.01
C SER A 158 -3.19 -19.43 4.67
N VAL A 159 -3.14 -19.48 6.01
CA VAL A 159 -2.87 -20.71 6.77
C VAL A 159 -3.78 -21.86 6.29
N THR A 160 -5.04 -21.56 5.94
CA THR A 160 -5.99 -22.54 5.41
C THR A 160 -5.60 -23.03 4.01
N GLU A 161 -5.08 -22.15 3.15
CA GLU A 161 -4.62 -22.52 1.82
C GLU A 161 -3.34 -23.36 1.89
N GLU A 162 -2.37 -22.94 2.70
CA GLU A 162 -1.15 -23.72 2.93
C GLU A 162 -1.46 -25.10 3.53
N MET A 163 -2.39 -25.18 4.49
CA MET A 163 -2.85 -26.44 5.05
C MET A 163 -3.45 -27.37 3.98
N LYS A 164 -4.19 -26.81 2.99
CA LYS A 164 -4.69 -27.58 1.84
C LYS A 164 -3.57 -28.01 0.92
N MET A 165 -2.61 -27.13 0.63
CA MET A 165 -1.45 -27.45 -0.20
C MET A 165 -0.62 -28.57 0.42
N LEU A 166 -0.36 -28.54 1.73
CA LEU A 166 0.34 -29.61 2.43
C LEU A 166 -0.38 -30.95 2.30
N GLN A 167 -1.70 -30.97 2.51
CA GLN A 167 -2.52 -32.20 2.39
C GLN A 167 -2.56 -32.79 0.98
N GLN A 168 -2.25 -32.00 -0.06
CA GLN A 168 -2.21 -32.45 -1.45
C GLN A 168 -0.85 -33.00 -1.88
N ARG A 169 0.17 -32.93 -1.02
CA ARG A 169 1.51 -33.44 -1.33
C ARG A 169 1.52 -34.96 -1.37
N GLU A 170 2.32 -35.54 -2.26
CA GLU A 170 2.51 -36.99 -2.35
C GLU A 170 3.13 -37.58 -1.08
N ASP A 171 3.99 -36.83 -0.40
CA ASP A 171 4.66 -37.23 0.84
C ASP A 171 3.92 -36.81 2.11
N PHE A 172 2.62 -36.49 1.99
CA PHE A 172 1.82 -35.98 3.08
C PHE A 172 1.57 -37.02 4.19
N VAL A 173 1.89 -36.65 5.43
CA VAL A 173 1.59 -37.37 6.66
C VAL A 173 1.14 -36.38 7.74
N TYR A 174 0.05 -36.69 8.45
CA TYR A 174 -0.39 -35.91 9.62
C TYR A 174 0.69 -35.93 10.71
N GLY A 175 0.97 -34.78 11.30
CA GLY A 175 2.02 -34.64 12.33
C GLY A 175 3.45 -34.66 11.80
N LYS A 176 3.67 -34.70 10.48
CA LYS A 176 4.99 -34.43 9.88
C LYS A 176 5.27 -32.93 9.87
N ASP A 177 6.51 -32.54 10.15
CA ASP A 177 6.98 -31.16 10.09
C ASP A 177 7.48 -30.84 8.68
N TYR A 178 6.93 -29.79 8.09
CA TYR A 178 7.25 -29.27 6.75
C TYR A 178 7.92 -27.90 6.81
N THR A 179 8.45 -27.49 7.98
CA THR A 179 9.22 -26.26 8.14
C THR A 179 10.30 -26.10 7.06
N GLY A 180 10.95 -27.20 6.66
CA GLY A 180 11.98 -27.21 5.60
C GLY A 180 11.50 -26.86 4.18
N LEU A 181 10.18 -26.68 3.97
CA LEU A 181 9.64 -26.17 2.70
C LEU A 181 9.71 -24.65 2.58
N TYR A 182 9.89 -23.96 3.70
CA TYR A 182 9.84 -22.52 3.77
C TYR A 182 11.24 -21.93 3.84
N ASP A 183 11.40 -20.76 3.23
CA ASP A 183 12.63 -20.00 3.30
C ASP A 183 12.73 -19.28 4.66
N PRO A 184 13.75 -19.55 5.50
CA PRO A 184 13.90 -18.90 6.79
C PRO A 184 14.42 -17.46 6.69
N VAL A 185 14.79 -16.97 5.50
CA VAL A 185 15.38 -15.64 5.31
C VAL A 185 14.33 -14.54 5.52
N ILE A 186 14.73 -13.51 6.27
CA ILE A 186 13.99 -12.25 6.36
C ILE A 186 14.61 -11.28 5.36
N TYR A 187 13.86 -11.00 4.30
CA TYR A 187 14.34 -10.21 3.18
C TYR A 187 14.31 -8.71 3.49
N ALA A 188 15.49 -8.14 3.74
CA ALA A 188 15.66 -6.70 3.94
C ALA A 188 15.84 -5.94 2.61
N PRO A 189 15.48 -4.65 2.55
CA PRO A 189 15.91 -3.78 1.45
C PRO A 189 17.43 -3.88 1.24
N GLN A 190 17.87 -3.91 -0.02
CA GLN A 190 19.31 -3.88 -0.32
C GLN A 190 19.89 -2.55 0.18
N LYS A 191 21.04 -2.61 0.88
CA LYS A 191 21.74 -1.42 1.40
C LYS A 191 22.07 -0.46 0.25
N GLU A 192 22.04 0.83 0.55
CA GLU A 192 22.29 1.94 -0.39
C GLU A 192 23.77 2.06 -0.84
N GLU A 193 24.62 1.03 -0.64
CA GLU A 193 26.02 1.02 -1.06
C GLU A 193 26.17 0.25 -2.39
N GLU A 194 26.71 0.94 -3.40
CA GLU A 194 26.94 0.48 -4.79
C GLU A 194 25.70 0.34 -5.70
N ARG A 195 24.76 1.30 -5.64
CA ARG A 195 24.27 1.82 -6.93
C ARG A 195 25.31 2.83 -7.39
N ASP A 196 26.34 2.34 -8.08
CA ASP A 196 27.23 3.18 -8.86
C ASP A 196 26.39 4.20 -9.62
N VAL A 197 26.81 5.46 -9.47
CA VAL A 197 26.16 6.64 -10.05
C VAL A 197 26.25 6.63 -11.59
N GLU A 198 26.80 5.58 -12.20
CA GLU A 198 26.86 5.36 -13.65
C GLU A 198 25.62 4.63 -14.22
N ALA A 199 24.44 5.25 -14.11
CA ALA A 199 23.34 4.99 -15.07
C ALA A 199 22.27 6.09 -15.12
N HIS A 200 22.46 7.21 -14.41
CA HIS A 200 21.56 8.36 -14.50
C HIS A 200 22.29 9.64 -14.89
N GLU A 201 23.32 9.54 -15.72
CA GLU A 201 23.46 10.58 -16.74
C GLU A 201 22.29 10.41 -17.72
N ALA A 202 21.48 11.46 -17.78
CA ALA A 202 20.46 11.75 -18.78
C ALA A 202 20.51 10.89 -20.06
N LYS A 203 19.99 9.65 -20.00
CA LYS A 203 19.37 9.07 -21.19
C LYS A 203 18.15 9.92 -21.43
N GLU A 204 18.28 10.79 -22.43
CA GLU A 204 17.18 11.43 -23.15
C GLU A 204 15.90 10.63 -22.94
N MET A 205 14.98 11.23 -22.18
CA MET A 205 13.72 10.62 -21.84
C MET A 205 13.01 10.24 -23.13
N ARG A 206 13.09 8.95 -23.51
CA ARG A 206 12.04 8.37 -24.33
C ARG A 206 10.79 8.43 -23.46
N PRO A 207 9.76 9.20 -23.85
CA PRO A 207 8.57 9.33 -23.04
C PRO A 207 8.03 7.93 -22.77
N SER A 208 7.70 7.68 -21.51
CA SER A 208 7.13 6.40 -21.09
C SER A 208 5.93 6.06 -21.99
N ALA A 209 5.64 4.79 -22.26
CA ALA A 209 4.47 4.40 -23.07
C ALA A 209 3.16 5.05 -22.56
N ARG A 210 3.13 5.44 -21.28
CA ARG A 210 2.05 6.18 -20.64
C ARG A 210 2.05 7.68 -20.97
N GLU A 211 3.21 8.33 -21.09
CA GLU A 211 3.33 9.71 -21.58
C GLU A 211 3.15 9.83 -23.09
N GLN A 212 3.63 8.85 -23.87
CA GLN A 212 3.34 8.77 -25.31
C GLN A 212 1.83 8.64 -25.55
N ARG A 213 1.14 7.76 -24.78
CA ARG A 213 -0.32 7.66 -24.84
C ARG A 213 -1.02 8.96 -24.43
N ARG A 214 -0.52 9.66 -23.41
CA ARG A 214 -1.11 10.93 -22.96
C ARG A 214 -0.91 12.07 -23.95
N ASN A 215 0.23 12.10 -24.66
CA ASN A 215 0.48 13.07 -25.74
C ASN A 215 -0.26 12.72 -27.04
N ASN A 216 -0.61 11.45 -27.26
CA ASN A 216 -1.37 11.02 -28.44
C ASN A 216 -2.91 11.04 -28.24
N MET A 217 -3.42 11.30 -27.03
CA MET A 217 -4.86 11.42 -26.80
C MET A 217 -5.41 12.66 -27.51
N GLN A 218 -6.08 12.44 -28.64
CA GLN A 218 -6.84 13.48 -29.32
C GLN A 218 -8.23 13.56 -28.68
N SER A 219 -8.43 14.60 -27.88
CA SER A 219 -9.75 14.90 -27.33
C SER A 219 -10.62 15.57 -28.39
N GLU A 220 -11.84 15.10 -28.56
CA GLU A 220 -12.77 15.64 -29.56
C GLU A 220 -14.07 16.10 -28.90
N TRP A 221 -14.59 17.23 -29.38
CA TRP A 221 -15.92 17.72 -29.03
C TRP A 221 -16.95 17.04 -29.90
N PHE A 222 -18.02 16.54 -29.29
CA PHE A 222 -19.15 15.98 -30.00
C PHE A 222 -20.46 16.41 -29.35
N VAL A 223 -21.53 16.48 -30.15
CA VAL A 223 -22.88 16.78 -29.65
C VAL A 223 -23.62 15.48 -29.43
N SER A 224 -23.83 15.13 -28.16
CA SER A 224 -24.69 14.01 -27.78
C SER A 224 -26.16 14.40 -27.98
N SER A 225 -26.95 13.47 -28.53
CA SER A 225 -28.40 13.63 -28.73
C SER A 225 -29.14 12.69 -27.79
N ASN A 226 -29.86 13.23 -26.81
CA ASN A 226 -30.53 12.46 -25.77
C ASN A 226 -32.06 12.61 -25.93
N ALA A 227 -32.78 11.50 -26.07
CA ALA A 227 -34.24 11.50 -26.10
C ALA A 227 -34.78 11.61 -24.66
N ILE A 228 -35.52 12.68 -24.35
CA ILE A 228 -36.16 12.85 -23.04
C ILE A 228 -37.52 12.14 -23.02
N ASP A 229 -38.26 12.23 -24.12
CA ASP A 229 -39.53 11.54 -24.30
C ASP A 229 -39.60 10.99 -25.74
N PRO A 230 -39.29 9.70 -25.93
CA PRO A 230 -39.30 9.06 -27.25
C PRO A 230 -40.68 9.03 -27.91
N ALA A 231 -41.77 9.04 -27.12
CA ALA A 231 -43.14 8.98 -27.65
C ALA A 231 -43.60 10.36 -28.16
N ALA A 232 -43.10 11.44 -27.56
CA ALA A 232 -43.37 12.81 -27.96
C ALA A 232 -42.32 13.42 -28.92
N GLY A 233 -41.26 12.68 -29.26
CA GLY A 233 -40.18 13.14 -30.14
C GLY A 233 -39.29 14.24 -29.53
N LEU A 234 -39.29 14.39 -28.21
CA LEU A 234 -38.53 15.43 -27.50
C LEU A 234 -37.06 15.02 -27.36
N MET A 235 -36.20 15.71 -28.12
CA MET A 235 -34.74 15.56 -28.09
C MET A 235 -34.09 16.74 -27.37
N ILE A 236 -33.02 16.46 -26.64
CA ILE A 236 -32.13 17.48 -26.07
C ILE A 236 -30.69 17.16 -26.46
N TYR A 237 -29.92 18.21 -26.71
CA TYR A 237 -28.55 18.13 -27.20
C TYR A 237 -27.59 18.63 -26.14
N GLN A 238 -26.42 18.00 -26.04
CA GLN A 238 -25.39 18.40 -25.10
C GLN A 238 -24.02 18.20 -25.73
N ALA A 239 -23.24 19.28 -25.83
CA ALA A 239 -21.82 19.20 -26.17
C ALA A 239 -21.06 18.47 -25.07
N GLN A 240 -20.30 17.46 -25.46
CA GLN A 240 -19.48 16.66 -24.58
C GLN A 240 -18.09 16.54 -25.19
N ARG A 241 -17.07 16.45 -24.34
CA ARG A 241 -15.70 16.22 -24.77
C ARG A 241 -15.28 14.81 -24.39
N ARG A 242 -14.82 14.03 -25.37
CA ARG A 242 -14.23 12.71 -25.11
C ARG A 242 -12.77 12.85 -24.73
N LYS A 243 -12.36 12.00 -23.78
CA LYS A 243 -10.97 11.86 -23.33
C LYS A 243 -10.06 11.38 -24.46
N ASP A 244 -10.59 10.43 -25.23
CA ASP A 244 -9.92 9.75 -26.31
C ASP A 244 -10.95 9.45 -27.41
N ALA A 245 -10.76 10.04 -28.59
CA ALA A 245 -11.66 9.89 -29.74
C ALA A 245 -11.66 8.44 -30.30
N ASP A 246 -10.58 7.69 -30.08
CA ASP A 246 -10.42 6.32 -30.60
C ASP A 246 -11.04 5.26 -29.68
N VAL A 247 -11.55 5.65 -28.52
CA VAL A 247 -12.18 4.76 -27.53
C VAL A 247 -13.70 4.87 -27.60
N ALA A 248 -14.37 3.72 -27.45
CA ALA A 248 -15.83 3.63 -27.44
C ALA A 248 -16.48 4.64 -26.47
N ASP A 249 -17.68 5.12 -26.81
CA ASP A 249 -18.43 6.06 -25.98
C ASP A 249 -18.99 5.35 -24.74
N TYR A 250 -18.36 5.57 -23.60
CA TYR A 250 -18.88 5.18 -22.30
C TYR A 250 -18.64 6.29 -21.29
N SER A 251 -19.36 6.26 -20.16
CA SER A 251 -19.36 7.35 -19.16
C SER A 251 -17.97 7.71 -18.62
N GLY A 252 -17.04 6.75 -18.54
CA GLY A 252 -15.67 6.97 -18.10
C GLY A 252 -14.72 7.57 -19.15
N ASN A 253 -15.18 7.71 -20.39
CA ASN A 253 -14.44 8.37 -21.49
C ASN A 253 -14.89 9.84 -21.71
N ARG A 254 -15.67 10.42 -20.79
CA ARG A 254 -16.16 11.81 -20.87
C ARG A 254 -15.39 12.69 -19.89
N GLU A 255 -14.75 13.74 -20.39
CA GLU A 255 -14.01 14.71 -19.55
C GLU A 255 -14.86 15.90 -19.15
N GLU A 256 -15.79 16.32 -20.03
CA GLU A 256 -16.59 17.51 -19.83
C GLU A 256 -17.98 17.34 -20.45
N ALA A 257 -19.00 17.86 -19.76
CA ALA A 257 -20.39 17.86 -20.22
C ALA A 257 -20.95 19.28 -20.11
N GLY A 258 -21.26 19.87 -21.27
CA GLY A 258 -21.76 21.24 -21.38
C GLY A 258 -23.24 21.40 -21.00
N ALA A 259 -23.79 22.58 -21.26
CA ALA A 259 -25.21 22.85 -21.04
C ALA A 259 -26.12 22.04 -21.98
N TRP A 260 -27.39 21.93 -21.60
CA TRP A 260 -28.39 21.23 -22.40
C TRP A 260 -29.13 22.21 -23.32
N PHE A 261 -29.27 21.87 -24.60
CA PHE A 261 -29.88 22.70 -25.61
C PHE A 261 -31.03 21.97 -26.31
N LYS A 262 -32.09 22.70 -26.67
CA LYS A 262 -33.21 22.15 -27.47
C LYS A 262 -32.91 22.13 -28.97
N ASP A 263 -31.85 22.81 -29.38
CA ASP A 263 -31.41 22.99 -30.76
C ASP A 263 -30.00 22.42 -30.89
N LYS A 264 -29.78 21.57 -31.90
CA LYS A 264 -28.51 20.87 -32.10
C LYS A 264 -27.42 21.82 -32.56
N ASP A 265 -27.76 22.85 -33.34
CA ASP A 265 -26.77 23.79 -33.91
C ASP A 265 -26.31 24.82 -32.86
N LYS A 266 -27.04 24.92 -31.74
CA LYS A 266 -26.66 25.75 -30.59
C LYS A 266 -25.81 25.00 -29.56
N ALA A 267 -25.80 23.67 -29.62
CA ALA A 267 -25.00 22.81 -28.75
C ALA A 267 -23.59 22.66 -29.32
#